data_AF-A0A9W6IAI6-F1
#
_entry.id   AF-A0A9W6IAI6-F1
#
_cell.length_a   1.000
_cell.length_b   1.000
_cell.length_c   1.000
_cell.angle_alpha   90.00
_cell.angle_beta   90.00
_cell.angle_gamma   90.00
#
_symmetry.space_group_name_H-M   'P 1'
#
loop_
_entity.id
_entity.type
_entity.pdbx_description
1 polymer ?
#
loop_
_entity_poly.entity_id
_entity_poly.type
_entity_poly.pdbx_seq_one_letter_code
_entity_poly.pdbx_strand_id
1 'polypeptide(L)'
;MNIVRVWSGGPDRHGRTPPIALDEHLSATSDEARWLPVADVILCPDVPPCGDGESTVARTLVRHPGCLVAACRRADGAVVVGSRDGQILTFDEAEPWRAASAAHAWAVAGGRLEDLPGVSIMEVGGDPEPGIPACAGPVLLVARRAG
;
A
#
# COMPACT_ATOMS: atom_id res chain seq x y z
N MET A 1 -2.50 -14.80 2.81
CA MET A 1 -1.13 -14.30 2.77
C MET A 1 -0.79 -14.24 1.32
N ASN A 2 -0.35 -13.07 0.89
CA ASN A 2 -0.07 -12.77 -0.50
C ASN A 2 1.30 -12.13 -0.55
N ILE A 3 2.10 -12.51 -1.54
CA ILE A 3 3.27 -11.72 -1.94
C ILE A 3 2.73 -10.60 -2.83
N VAL A 4 3.07 -9.36 -2.50
CA VAL A 4 2.69 -8.19 -3.29
C VAL A 4 3.95 -7.59 -3.90
N ARG A 5 3.92 -7.33 -5.20
CA ARG A 5 4.95 -6.57 -5.90
C ARG A 5 4.43 -5.18 -6.21
N VAL A 6 5.22 -4.16 -5.87
CA VAL A 6 4.95 -2.78 -6.20
C VAL A 6 5.94 -2.31 -7.23
N TRP A 7 5.41 -1.68 -8.27
CA TRP A 7 6.17 -1.18 -9.39
C TRP A 7 6.03 0.34 -9.45
N SER A 8 7.12 1.05 -9.71
CA SER A 8 7.04 2.44 -10.17
C SER A 8 7.09 2.50 -11.68
N GLY A 9 6.17 3.28 -12.25
CA GLY A 9 6.23 3.74 -13.63
C GLY A 9 6.49 5.25 -13.72
N GLY A 10 7.36 5.65 -14.64
CA GLY A 10 7.57 7.04 -15.08
C GLY A 10 8.55 7.06 -16.26
N PRO A 11 8.33 7.82 -17.35
CA PRO A 11 9.11 7.69 -18.58
C PRO A 11 10.53 8.31 -18.47
N ASP A 12 11.52 7.68 -19.10
CA ASP A 12 12.87 8.21 -19.29
C ASP A 12 12.94 9.08 -20.56
N ARG A 13 14.06 9.78 -20.75
CA ARG A 13 14.34 10.67 -21.89
C ARG A 13 14.28 10.01 -23.29
N HIS A 14 14.15 8.69 -23.36
CA HIS A 14 14.02 7.91 -24.61
C HIS A 14 12.65 7.21 -24.73
N GLY A 15 11.71 7.49 -23.81
CA GLY A 15 10.36 6.93 -23.84
C GLY A 15 10.31 5.44 -23.49
N ARG A 16 11.31 4.92 -22.77
CA ARG A 16 11.32 3.53 -22.28
C ARG A 16 11.93 3.48 -20.88
N THR A 17 11.10 3.66 -19.87
CA THR A 17 11.42 3.06 -18.57
C THR A 17 10.53 1.85 -18.44
N PRO A 18 11.07 0.63 -18.54
CA PRO A 18 10.34 -0.52 -18.05
C PRO A 18 9.98 -0.23 -16.59
N PRO A 19 8.76 -0.57 -16.14
CA PRO A 19 8.40 -0.39 -14.75
C PRO A 19 9.45 -1.12 -13.90
N ILE A 20 9.98 -0.42 -12.90
CA ILE A 20 10.97 -1.01 -12.00
C ILE A 20 10.19 -1.54 -10.81
N ALA A 21 10.36 -2.84 -10.52
CA ALA A 21 9.90 -3.40 -9.26
C ALA A 21 10.63 -2.65 -8.13
N LEU A 22 9.89 -1.84 -7.38
CA LEU A 22 10.43 -1.09 -6.26
C LEU A 22 10.54 -1.97 -5.02
N ASP A 23 9.59 -2.89 -4.88
CA ASP A 23 9.35 -3.55 -3.62
C ASP A 23 8.58 -4.86 -3.83
N GLU A 24 8.92 -5.86 -3.04
CA GLU A 24 8.21 -7.13 -2.92
C GLU A 24 8.07 -7.44 -1.43
N HIS A 25 6.83 -7.61 -0.96
CA HIS A 25 6.56 -7.77 0.47
C HIS A 25 5.46 -8.78 0.76
N LEU A 26 5.45 -9.28 1.99
CA LEU A 26 4.45 -10.19 2.51
C LEU A 26 3.29 -9.40 3.11
N SER A 27 2.09 -9.62 2.58
CA SER A 27 0.84 -9.09 3.14
C SER A 27 -0.01 -10.22 3.73
N ALA A 28 -0.57 -9.99 4.91
CA ALA A 28 -1.49 -10.89 5.58
C ALA A 28 -2.72 -10.15 6.10
N THR A 29 -3.88 -10.80 6.13
CA THR A 29 -5.04 -10.31 6.88
C THR A 29 -4.89 -10.67 8.36
N SER A 30 -5.51 -9.90 9.26
CA SER A 30 -5.34 -10.05 10.71
C SER A 30 -5.80 -11.40 11.29
N ASP A 31 -6.62 -12.15 10.55
CA ASP A 31 -7.08 -13.51 10.89
C ASP A 31 -6.06 -14.60 10.49
N GLU A 32 -5.03 -14.25 9.72
CA GLU A 32 -3.99 -15.18 9.27
C GLU A 32 -2.85 -15.32 10.29
N ALA A 33 -3.19 -15.75 11.51
CA ALA A 33 -2.31 -15.75 12.68
C ALA A 33 -0.90 -16.32 12.44
N ARG A 34 -0.77 -17.35 11.59
CA ARG A 34 0.52 -17.97 11.28
C ARG A 34 1.50 -17.07 10.51
N TRP A 35 0.98 -16.07 9.80
CA TRP A 35 1.78 -15.17 8.95
C TRP A 35 2.07 -13.82 9.60
N LEU A 36 1.28 -13.40 10.60
CA LEU A 36 1.45 -12.12 11.29
C LEU A 36 2.87 -11.86 11.85
N PRO A 37 3.64 -12.87 12.33
CA PRO A 37 5.01 -12.63 12.80
C PRO A 37 6.00 -12.20 11.71
N VAL A 38 5.68 -12.47 10.43
CA VAL A 38 6.56 -12.22 9.28
C VAL A 38 5.91 -11.33 8.22
N ALA A 39 4.74 -10.76 8.51
CA ALA A 39 4.05 -9.88 7.58
C ALA A 39 4.62 -8.47 7.64
N ASP A 40 5.06 -7.96 6.49
CA ASP A 40 5.47 -6.57 6.33
C ASP A 40 4.26 -5.63 6.33
N VAL A 41 3.13 -6.14 5.81
CA VAL A 41 1.84 -5.45 5.75
C VAL A 41 0.74 -6.29 6.42
N ILE A 42 0.01 -5.69 7.36
CA ILE A 42 -1.17 -6.31 7.99
C ILE A 42 -2.45 -5.56 7.64
N LEU A 43 -3.40 -6.28 7.02
CA LEU A 43 -4.75 -5.77 6.75
C LEU A 43 -5.64 -6.13 7.94
N CYS A 44 -6.05 -5.10 8.66
CA CYS A 44 -6.97 -5.20 9.77
C CYS A 44 -8.40 -5.43 9.24
N PRO A 45 -9.34 -5.88 10.11
CA PRO A 45 -10.74 -5.99 9.73
C PRO A 45 -11.32 -4.62 9.37
N ASP A 46 -12.34 -4.62 8.52
CA ASP A 46 -13.11 -3.42 8.24
C ASP A 46 -13.70 -2.85 9.53
N VAL A 47 -13.62 -1.53 9.65
CA VAL A 47 -14.04 -0.78 10.84
C VAL A 47 -15.52 -0.44 10.70
N PRO A 48 -16.38 -0.84 11.67
CA PRO A 48 -17.80 -0.50 11.64
C PRO A 48 -18.01 1.01 11.80
N PRO A 49 -19.22 1.55 11.52
CA PRO A 49 -19.48 2.99 11.55
C PRO A 49 -19.13 3.74 12.85
N CYS A 50 -19.17 3.06 14.00
CA CYS A 50 -18.79 3.62 15.30
C CYS A 50 -17.36 3.28 15.73
N GLY A 51 -16.61 2.56 14.89
CA GLY A 51 -15.26 2.12 15.17
C GLY A 51 -14.21 3.19 14.86
N ASP A 52 -13.06 3.06 15.50
CA ASP A 52 -11.90 3.92 15.35
C ASP A 52 -10.82 3.17 14.56
N GLY A 53 -10.61 3.58 13.31
CA GLY A 53 -9.68 2.93 12.39
C GLY A 53 -8.23 3.25 12.73
N GLU A 54 -7.98 4.48 13.16
CA GLU A 54 -6.69 5.00 13.59
C GLU A 54 -6.17 4.20 14.79
N SER A 55 -7.01 4.04 15.82
CA SER A 55 -6.71 3.19 16.97
C SER A 55 -6.55 1.72 16.59
N THR A 56 -7.31 1.22 15.62
CA THR A 56 -7.21 -0.18 15.16
C THR A 56 -5.86 -0.44 14.51
N VAL A 57 -5.46 0.42 13.58
CA VAL A 57 -4.15 0.39 12.92
C VAL A 57 -3.00 0.55 13.93
N ALA A 58 -3.09 1.53 14.82
CA ALA A 58 -2.06 1.78 15.83
C ALA A 58 -1.84 0.55 16.75
N ARG A 59 -2.93 -0.06 17.24
CA ARG A 59 -2.83 -1.27 18.08
C ARG A 59 -2.22 -2.44 17.32
N THR A 60 -2.55 -2.60 16.03
CA THR A 60 -1.98 -3.67 15.20
C THR A 60 -0.46 -3.50 15.07
N LEU A 61 0.03 -2.29 14.79
CA LEU A 61 1.46 -2.00 14.69
C LEU A 61 2.19 -2.26 16.02
N VAL A 62 1.61 -1.85 17.14
CA VAL A 62 2.17 -2.13 18.48
C VAL A 62 2.23 -3.63 18.76
N ARG A 63 1.20 -4.39 18.36
CA ARG A 63 1.11 -5.83 18.57
C ARG A 63 2.06 -6.63 17.67
N HIS A 64 2.41 -6.08 16.51
CA HIS A 64 3.20 -6.74 15.49
C HIS A 64 4.39 -5.86 15.08
N PRO A 65 5.47 -5.80 15.89
CA PRO A 65 6.60 -4.87 15.65
C PRO A 65 7.42 -5.18 14.38
N GLY A 66 7.26 -6.37 13.80
CA GLY A 66 7.82 -6.74 12.49
C GLY A 66 7.06 -6.14 11.31
N CYS A 67 5.80 -5.73 11.52
CA CYS A 67 4.96 -5.09 10.51
C CYS A 67 5.38 -3.64 10.29
N LEU A 68 5.62 -3.25 9.04
CA LEU A 68 5.98 -1.88 8.68
C LEU A 68 4.73 -1.02 8.46
N VAL A 69 3.65 -1.61 7.93
CA VAL A 69 2.41 -0.90 7.57
C VAL A 69 1.16 -1.71 7.95
N ALA A 70 0.19 -1.08 8.60
CA ALA A 70 -1.12 -1.65 8.82
C ALA A 70 -2.22 -0.77 8.19
N ALA A 71 -3.31 -1.40 7.74
CA ALA A 71 -4.43 -0.66 7.15
C ALA A 71 -5.78 -1.30 7.46
N CYS A 72 -6.82 -0.47 7.50
CA CYS A 72 -8.23 -0.89 7.56
C CYS A 72 -9.10 0.01 6.70
N ARG A 73 -10.21 -0.52 6.17
CA ARG A 73 -11.27 0.29 5.58
C ARG A 73 -12.21 0.79 6.66
N ARG A 74 -12.54 2.08 6.64
CA ARG A 74 -13.62 2.68 7.44
C ARG A 74 -14.97 2.48 6.76
N ALA A 75 -16.05 2.63 7.53
CA ALA A 75 -17.41 2.49 7.01
C ALA A 75 -17.79 3.55 5.95
N ASP A 76 -17.10 4.68 5.93
CA ASP A 76 -17.24 5.72 4.88
C ASP A 76 -16.51 5.35 3.58
N GLY A 77 -15.84 4.20 3.54
CA GLY A 77 -15.11 3.69 2.38
C GLY A 77 -13.65 4.12 2.33
N ALA A 78 -13.23 5.11 3.13
CA ALA A 78 -11.86 5.55 3.17
C ALA A 78 -10.96 4.50 3.85
N VAL A 79 -9.68 4.46 3.45
CA VAL A 79 -8.70 3.55 4.05
C VAL A 79 -7.81 4.33 5.00
N VAL A 80 -7.75 3.89 6.26
CA VAL A 80 -6.75 4.34 7.21
C VAL A 80 -5.53 3.47 7.05
N VAL A 81 -4.37 4.10 6.84
CA VAL A 81 -3.07 3.43 6.79
C VAL A 81 -2.20 4.03 7.88
N GLY A 82 -1.46 3.19 8.58
CA GLY A 82 -0.44 3.65 9.52
C GLY A 82 0.86 2.91 9.32
N SER A 83 1.95 3.58 9.63
CA SER A 83 3.31 3.08 9.54
C SER A 83 3.93 2.90 10.92
N ARG A 84 4.93 2.02 11.01
CA ARG A 84 5.64 1.70 12.26
C ARG A 84 6.29 2.90 12.94
N ASP A 85 6.59 3.96 12.22
CA ASP A 85 7.11 5.22 12.76
C ASP A 85 6.02 6.09 13.42
N GLY A 86 4.77 5.63 13.43
CA GLY A 86 3.65 6.26 14.13
C GLY A 86 2.83 7.21 13.28
N GLN A 87 3.13 7.38 11.99
CA GLN A 87 2.26 8.15 11.10
C GLN A 87 0.98 7.38 10.80
N ILE A 88 -0.14 8.08 10.76
CA ILE A 88 -1.45 7.54 10.40
C ILE A 88 -2.12 8.55 9.48
N LEU A 89 -2.52 8.11 8.29
CA LEU A 89 -3.20 8.92 7.29
C LEU A 89 -4.42 8.19 6.74
N THR A 90 -5.34 8.97 6.19
CA THR A 90 -6.53 8.47 5.53
C THR A 90 -6.43 8.73 4.03
N PHE A 91 -6.76 7.71 3.24
CA PHE A 91 -6.71 7.70 1.80
C PHE A 91 -8.12 7.48 1.23
N ASP A 92 -8.44 8.23 0.19
CA ASP A 92 -9.61 7.96 -0.67
C ASP A 92 -9.26 6.81 -1.63
N GLU A 93 -9.22 5.60 -1.08
CA GLU A 93 -8.94 4.35 -1.79
C GLU A 93 -9.90 3.28 -1.25
N ALA A 94 -10.53 2.50 -2.13
CA ALA A 94 -11.55 1.53 -1.72
C ALA A 94 -10.94 0.22 -1.17
N GLU A 95 -9.71 -0.09 -1.58
CA GLU A 95 -9.05 -1.36 -1.30
C GLU A 95 -7.87 -1.18 -0.33
N PRO A 96 -7.99 -1.60 0.95
CA PRO A 96 -6.95 -1.40 1.97
C PRO A 96 -5.56 -1.89 1.57
N TRP A 97 -5.50 -3.04 0.89
CA TRP A 97 -4.24 -3.64 0.48
C TRP A 97 -3.46 -2.77 -0.48
N ARG A 98 -4.14 -1.98 -1.32
CA ARG A 98 -3.48 -1.16 -2.32
C ARG A 98 -2.79 0.04 -1.67
N ALA A 99 -3.51 0.79 -0.83
CA ALA A 99 -2.94 1.90 -0.09
C ALA A 99 -1.82 1.44 0.86
N ALA A 100 -2.00 0.29 1.53
CA ALA A 100 -0.98 -0.27 2.42
C ALA A 100 0.28 -0.71 1.67
N SER A 101 0.15 -1.35 0.51
CA SER A 101 1.29 -1.74 -0.31
C SER A 101 2.03 -0.55 -0.91
N ALA A 102 1.32 0.49 -1.36
CA ALA A 102 1.93 1.73 -1.81
C ALA A 102 2.71 2.42 -0.67
N ALA A 103 2.11 2.52 0.52
CA ALA A 103 2.75 3.05 1.71
C ALA A 103 4.00 2.24 2.10
N HIS A 104 3.94 0.91 2.02
CA HIS A 104 5.08 0.03 2.30
C HIS A 104 6.24 0.30 1.35
N ALA A 105 5.98 0.28 0.03
CA ALA A 105 7.00 0.53 -0.98
C ALA A 105 7.63 1.92 -0.83
N TRP A 106 6.82 2.94 -0.49
CA TRP A 106 7.30 4.29 -0.22
C TRP A 106 8.20 4.35 1.02
N ALA A 107 7.80 3.71 2.10
CA ALA A 107 8.58 3.63 3.33
C ALA A 107 9.93 2.90 3.11
N VAL A 108 9.95 1.80 2.35
CA VAL A 108 11.17 1.08 1.98
C VAL A 108 12.08 1.94 1.10
N ALA A 109 11.53 2.79 0.24
CA ALA A 109 12.28 3.78 -0.54
C ALA A 109 12.78 4.98 0.29
N GLY A 110 12.51 5.00 1.61
CA GLY A 110 12.94 6.06 2.53
C GLY A 110 11.98 7.26 2.60
N GLY A 111 10.80 7.16 1.99
CA GLY A 111 9.76 8.17 2.06
C GLY A 111 8.95 8.11 3.36
N ARG A 112 8.40 9.26 3.76
CA ARG A 112 7.45 9.35 4.89
C ARG A 112 6.03 9.26 4.35
N LEU A 113 5.12 8.64 5.10
CA LEU A 113 3.73 8.44 4.68
C LEU A 113 3.02 9.77 4.31
N GLU A 114 3.33 10.84 5.02
CA GLU A 114 2.81 12.20 4.76
C GLU A 114 3.28 12.83 3.45
N ASP A 115 4.40 12.36 2.92
CA ASP A 115 4.96 12.78 1.63
C ASP A 115 4.50 11.88 0.48
N LEU A 116 3.68 10.86 0.76
CA LEU A 116 3.18 9.95 -0.27
C LEU A 116 2.27 10.76 -1.22
N PRO A 117 2.64 10.91 -2.51
CA PRO A 117 1.83 11.68 -3.44
C PRO A 117 0.43 11.08 -3.53
N GLY A 118 -0.59 11.93 -3.40
CA GLY A 118 -2.00 11.56 -3.40
C GLY A 118 -2.30 10.49 -4.45
N VAL A 119 -2.79 9.36 -3.97
CA VAL A 119 -2.91 8.06 -4.65
C VAL A 119 -3.39 8.25 -6.09
N SER A 120 -2.45 8.16 -7.04
CA SER A 120 -2.76 8.28 -8.46
C SER A 120 -2.98 6.87 -9.02
N ILE A 121 -4.26 6.56 -9.25
CA ILE A 121 -4.84 5.48 -10.07
C ILE A 121 -4.08 4.14 -10.05
N MET A 122 -4.50 3.22 -9.17
CA MET A 122 -4.00 1.85 -9.16
C MET A 122 -4.84 0.95 -10.07
N GLU A 123 -4.33 0.64 -11.26
CA GLU A 123 -4.95 -0.34 -12.14
C GLU A 123 -4.55 -1.78 -11.74
N VAL A 124 -5.54 -2.65 -11.56
CA VAL A 124 -5.32 -4.11 -11.63
C VAL A 124 -5.28 -4.45 -13.11
N GLY A 125 -4.09 -4.33 -13.71
CA GLY A 125 -3.86 -4.66 -15.11
C GLY A 125 -3.06 -5.95 -15.26
N GLY A 126 -3.38 -6.75 -16.28
CA GLY A 126 -2.53 -7.83 -16.78
C GLY A 126 -1.18 -7.31 -17.29
N ASP A 127 -0.49 -8.10 -18.10
CA ASP A 127 0.78 -7.69 -18.71
C ASP A 127 0.63 -6.34 -19.45
N PRO A 128 1.63 -5.43 -19.37
CA PRO A 128 1.50 -4.09 -19.94
C PRO A 128 1.46 -4.12 -21.48
N GLU A 129 0.37 -3.64 -22.08
CA GLU A 129 0.27 -3.29 -23.51
C GLU A 129 0.79 -1.86 -23.74
N PRO A 130 1.49 -1.57 -24.86
CA PRO A 130 2.14 -0.28 -25.10
C PRO A 130 1.23 0.78 -25.75
N GLY A 131 1.24 2.01 -25.19
CA GLY A 131 1.08 3.25 -25.95
C GLY A 131 -0.05 4.20 -25.54
N ILE A 132 0.24 5.18 -24.67
CA ILE A 132 -0.55 6.42 -24.43
C ILE A 132 0.41 7.56 -23.93
N PRO A 133 0.28 8.84 -24.36
CA PRO A 133 1.08 10.00 -23.89
C PRO A 133 0.39 10.73 -22.69
N ALA A 134 0.95 11.63 -21.85
CA ALA A 134 2.09 12.56 -21.89
C ALA A 134 2.50 13.08 -20.47
N CYS A 135 3.67 13.76 -20.42
CA CYS A 135 4.15 14.78 -19.46
C CYS A 135 4.48 14.40 -17.99
N ALA A 136 5.43 15.16 -17.39
CA ALA A 136 5.93 15.03 -16.02
C ALA A 136 4.78 14.91 -15.01
N GLY A 137 4.47 13.67 -14.65
CA GLY A 137 3.30 13.31 -13.86
C GLY A 137 3.67 12.66 -12.54
N PRO A 138 2.68 12.44 -11.65
CA PRO A 138 2.88 11.78 -10.37
C PRO A 138 3.50 10.39 -10.56
N VAL A 139 4.34 9.98 -9.61
CA VAL A 139 4.87 8.61 -9.55
C VAL A 139 3.68 7.66 -9.44
N LEU A 140 3.52 6.80 -10.45
CA LEU A 140 2.49 5.79 -10.46
C LEU A 140 3.01 4.55 -9.72
N LEU A 141 2.40 4.23 -8.58
CA LEU A 141 2.66 2.99 -7.85
C LEU A 141 1.59 1.96 -8.24
N VAL A 142 2.01 0.85 -8.82
CA VAL A 142 1.11 -0.26 -9.17
C VAL A 142 1.43 -1.44 -8.27
N ALA A 143 0.51 -1.78 -7.37
CA ALA A 143 0.61 -2.96 -6.51
C ALA A 143 -0.13 -4.14 -7.13
N ARG A 144 0.52 -5.32 -7.18
CA ARG A 144 -0.05 -6.56 -7.71
C ARG A 144 0.20 -7.73 -6.77
N ARG A 145 -0.82 -8.55 -6.49
CA ARG A 145 -0.66 -9.83 -5.78
C ARG A 145 -0.08 -10.88 -6.73
N ALA A 146 0.88 -11.67 -6.27
CA ALA A 146 1.27 -12.89 -6.95
C ALA A 146 0.13 -13.93 -6.78
N GLY A 147 -0.29 -14.55 -7.88
CA GLY A 147 -1.24 -15.66 -7.89
C GLY A 147 -0.63 -16.99 -7.45
#